data_AF-A0A6C1KIH9-F1
#
_entry.id   AF-A0A6C1KIH9-F1
#
_cell.length_a   1.000
_cell.length_b   1.000
_cell.length_c   1.000
_cell.angle_alpha   90.00
_cell.angle_beta   90.00
_cell.angle_gamma   90.00
#
_symmetry.space_group_name_H-M   'P 1'
#
loop_
_entity.id
_entity.type
_entity.pdbx_description
1 polymer ?
#
loop_
_entity_poly.entity_id
_entity_poly.type
_entity_poly.pdbx_seq_one_letter_code
_entity_poly.pdbx_strand_id
1 'polypeptide(L)'
;MDFLNQRYIPMSRRRRIYEGKAKVLYEGPEPGTLIQHFKDDATAFNAKKHDVIDGKGVLNNRISEYIFSRLNDIGVPTHFIRRLNMREQLIREVEIIPLEIVVRNVAAGSISTRLGIEEGTPLPRSIIEFYYKNDALNDPMVSEEHITAFGWATTQEIDDIIALAIRVNDFLSGLFLGAGIRLVDFKMECGRLWENDMMRIVVADEISPDSCRLWDMKSNDKMDKDRFRRDMGGLVEAYSEVARRLGILMENDPTQGKGPVLVK
;
A
#
# COMPACT_ATOMS: atom_id res chain seq x y z
N MET A 1 45.56 10.05 25.99
CA MET A 1 44.13 9.65 26.04
C MET A 1 43.61 9.79 24.63
N ASP A 2 43.45 8.65 23.94
CA ASP A 2 43.21 8.60 22.51
C ASP A 2 41.77 9.01 22.16
N PHE A 3 41.66 10.08 21.38
CA PHE A 3 40.41 10.64 20.85
C PHE A 3 39.92 9.93 19.56
N LEU A 4 40.42 8.73 19.24
CA LEU A 4 40.21 8.07 17.94
C LEU A 4 39.42 6.75 17.97
N ASN A 5 38.78 6.39 19.08
CA ASN A 5 37.89 5.23 19.12
C ASN A 5 36.42 5.66 19.08
N GLN A 6 35.92 6.02 17.89
CA GLN A 6 34.50 5.85 17.59
C GLN A 6 34.22 4.35 17.62
N ARG A 7 33.71 3.87 18.75
CA ARG A 7 33.22 2.50 18.89
C ARG A 7 32.20 2.27 17.78
N TYR A 8 32.53 1.39 16.83
CA TYR A 8 31.54 0.77 15.97
C TYR A 8 30.57 0.05 16.90
N ILE A 9 29.40 0.66 17.15
CA ILE A 9 28.29 -0.02 17.78
C ILE A 9 27.72 -0.89 16.67
N PRO A 10 27.85 -2.23 16.74
CA PRO A 10 27.18 -3.09 15.80
C PRO A 10 25.70 -2.75 15.85
N MET A 11 25.06 -2.47 14.71
CA MET A 11 23.61 -2.28 14.66
C MET A 11 22.97 -3.51 15.28
N SER A 12 22.54 -3.38 16.54
CA SER A 12 21.78 -4.39 17.26
C SER A 12 20.59 -4.77 16.38
N ARG A 13 20.34 -6.07 16.20
CA ARG A 13 19.17 -6.59 15.47
C ARG A 13 17.95 -5.74 15.79
N ARG A 14 17.47 -4.96 14.81
CA ARG A 14 16.30 -4.07 14.97
C ARG A 14 15.15 -4.89 15.52
N ARG A 15 14.51 -4.42 16.60
CA ARG A 15 13.40 -5.14 17.23
C ARG A 15 12.23 -5.22 16.25
N ARG A 16 11.88 -6.44 15.84
CA ARG A 16 10.69 -6.70 15.01
C ARG A 16 9.45 -6.56 15.87
N ILE A 17 8.56 -5.65 15.50
CA ILE A 17 7.29 -5.39 16.19
C ILE A 17 6.19 -6.28 15.62
N TYR A 18 6.12 -6.37 14.29
CA TYR A 18 5.09 -7.13 13.59
C TYR A 18 5.62 -7.64 12.25
N GLU A 19 5.12 -8.77 11.80
CA GLU A 19 5.37 -9.27 10.44
C GLU A 19 4.05 -9.73 9.83
N GLY A 20 3.68 -9.10 8.72
CA GLY A 20 2.55 -9.47 7.90
C GLY A 20 2.98 -10.22 6.64
N LYS A 21 2.01 -10.43 5.74
CA LYS A 21 2.21 -11.17 4.49
C LYS A 21 3.28 -10.53 3.59
N ALA A 22 3.23 -9.22 3.39
CA ALA A 22 4.12 -8.50 2.46
C ALA A 22 5.09 -7.51 3.13
N LYS A 23 4.97 -7.28 4.44
CA LYS A 23 5.71 -6.21 5.15
C LYS A 23 6.14 -6.63 6.54
N VAL A 24 7.25 -6.08 7.01
CA VAL A 24 7.75 -6.21 8.39
C VAL A 24 7.81 -4.83 9.02
N LEU A 25 7.34 -4.70 10.25
CA LEU A 25 7.48 -3.48 11.05
C LEU A 25 8.59 -3.68 12.08
N TYR A 26 9.55 -2.78 12.08
CA TYR A 26 10.60 -2.69 13.10
C TYR A 26 10.39 -1.44 13.95
N GLU A 27 10.92 -1.47 15.16
CA GLU A 27 11.00 -0.31 16.04
C GLU A 27 11.73 0.85 15.33
N GLY A 28 11.15 2.04 15.40
CA GLY A 28 11.73 3.25 14.83
C GLY A 28 12.85 3.84 15.69
N PRO A 29 13.59 4.84 15.16
CA PRO A 29 14.64 5.53 15.90
C PRO A 29 14.11 6.45 17.01
N GLU A 30 12.83 6.85 16.94
CA GLU A 30 12.19 7.80 17.85
C GLU A 30 10.87 7.21 18.39
N PRO A 31 10.46 7.53 19.63
CA PRO A 31 9.15 7.14 20.14
C PRO A 31 8.00 7.55 19.21
N GLY A 32 7.03 6.66 19.02
CA GLY A 32 5.90 6.90 18.11
C GLY A 32 6.26 6.78 16.62
N THR A 33 7.41 6.19 16.28
CA THR A 33 7.80 5.90 14.90
C THR A 33 8.13 4.41 14.70
N LEU A 34 7.87 3.92 13.48
CA LEU A 34 8.21 2.56 13.06
C LEU A 34 8.96 2.59 11.72
N ILE A 35 9.77 1.58 11.48
CA ILE A 35 10.35 1.31 10.15
C ILE A 35 9.50 0.24 9.47
N GLN A 36 8.87 0.60 8.37
CA GLN A 36 8.12 -0.32 7.53
C GLN A 36 9.04 -0.84 6.41
N HIS A 37 9.26 -2.16 6.38
CA HIS A 37 10.07 -2.86 5.40
C HIS A 37 9.19 -3.66 4.44
N PHE A 38 9.37 -3.45 3.13
CA PHE A 38 8.64 -4.13 2.07
C PHE A 38 9.36 -5.39 1.61
N LYS A 39 8.70 -6.53 1.79
CA LYS A 39 9.19 -7.85 1.35
C LYS A 39 8.83 -8.11 -0.12
N ASP A 40 9.56 -9.04 -0.71
CA ASP A 40 9.29 -9.56 -2.06
C ASP A 40 8.22 -10.66 -2.09
N ASP A 41 7.69 -11.03 -0.92
CA ASP A 41 6.57 -11.95 -0.82
C ASP A 41 5.34 -11.42 -1.56
N ALA A 42 4.83 -12.24 -2.48
CA ALA A 42 3.55 -12.07 -3.14
C ALA A 42 2.60 -13.17 -2.65
N THR A 43 1.50 -12.78 -2.01
CA THR A 43 0.46 -13.71 -1.55
C THR A 43 -0.88 -13.45 -2.21
N ALA A 44 -1.60 -14.49 -2.60
CA ALA A 44 -2.98 -14.42 -3.09
C ALA A 44 -3.88 -15.47 -2.41
N PHE A 45 -5.20 -15.24 -2.46
CA PHE A 45 -6.21 -16.15 -1.91
C PHE A 45 -5.98 -16.49 -0.43
N ASN A 46 -5.70 -15.49 0.41
CA ASN A 46 -5.35 -15.65 1.83
C ASN A 46 -4.18 -16.61 2.08
N ALA A 47 -3.05 -16.29 1.44
CA ALA A 47 -1.79 -17.02 1.53
C ALA A 47 -1.82 -18.47 1.01
N LYS A 48 -2.93 -18.93 0.41
CA LYS A 48 -2.98 -20.22 -0.30
C LYS A 48 -2.05 -20.26 -1.51
N LYS A 49 -1.77 -19.09 -2.10
CA LYS A 49 -0.76 -18.90 -3.13
C LYS A 49 0.30 -17.95 -2.59
N HIS A 50 1.56 -18.37 -2.63
CA HIS A 50 2.72 -17.62 -2.15
C HIS A 50 3.88 -17.82 -3.13
N ASP A 51 4.60 -16.74 -3.41
CA ASP A 51 5.86 -16.76 -4.17
C ASP A 51 6.74 -15.57 -3.73
N VAL A 52 8.03 -15.64 -4.02
CA VAL A 52 8.98 -14.55 -3.76
C VAL A 52 9.39 -13.94 -5.10
N ILE A 53 8.95 -12.71 -5.34
CA ILE A 53 9.13 -12.02 -6.61
C ILE A 53 10.16 -10.90 -6.43
N ASP A 54 11.39 -11.15 -6.88
CA ASP A 54 12.51 -10.23 -6.70
C ASP A 54 12.20 -8.82 -7.22
N GLY A 55 12.58 -7.81 -6.44
CA GLY A 55 12.34 -6.40 -6.75
C GLY A 55 10.91 -5.89 -6.48
N LYS A 56 9.92 -6.75 -6.21
CA LYS A 56 8.54 -6.34 -5.88
C LYS A 56 8.50 -5.35 -4.71
N GLY A 57 9.17 -5.68 -3.61
CA GLY A 57 9.18 -4.86 -2.40
C GLY A 57 9.80 -3.49 -2.62
N VAL A 58 10.82 -3.40 -3.49
CA VAL A 58 11.44 -2.12 -3.88
C VAL A 58 10.46 -1.26 -4.65
N LEU A 59 9.76 -1.84 -5.63
CA LEU A 59 8.76 -1.11 -6.43
C LEU A 59 7.59 -0.64 -5.56
N ASN A 60 7.06 -1.50 -4.69
CA ASN A 60 5.97 -1.11 -3.78
C ASN A 60 6.40 0.01 -2.83
N ASN A 61 7.60 -0.06 -2.24
CA ASN A 61 8.11 0.99 -1.37
C ASN A 61 8.24 2.33 -2.11
N ARG A 62 8.81 2.35 -3.32
CA ARG A 62 8.98 3.58 -4.11
C ARG A 62 7.64 4.17 -4.58
N ILE A 63 6.69 3.33 -5.01
CA ILE A 63 5.35 3.78 -5.41
C ILE A 63 4.57 4.30 -4.20
N SER A 64 4.62 3.59 -3.07
CA SER A 64 3.97 3.99 -1.83
C SER A 64 4.53 5.31 -1.30
N GLU A 65 5.86 5.46 -1.26
CA GLU A 65 6.55 6.73 -0.94
C GLU A 65 6.03 7.87 -1.82
N TYR A 66 6.02 7.67 -3.14
CA TYR A 66 5.62 8.70 -4.08
C TYR A 66 4.17 9.15 -3.84
N ILE A 67 3.25 8.19 -3.70
CA ILE A 67 1.84 8.48 -3.47
C ILE A 67 1.64 9.18 -2.12
N PHE A 68 2.21 8.66 -1.03
CA PHE A 68 2.03 9.26 0.29
C PHE A 68 2.64 10.64 0.41
N SER A 69 3.79 10.89 -0.22
CA SER A 69 4.40 12.22 -0.26
C SER A 69 3.44 13.23 -0.91
N ARG A 70 2.83 12.86 -2.04
CA ARG A 70 1.91 13.73 -2.78
C ARG A 70 0.55 13.90 -2.10
N LEU A 71 0.08 12.88 -1.37
CA LEU A 71 -1.08 13.00 -0.47
C LEU A 71 -0.80 14.01 0.66
N ASN A 72 0.38 13.94 1.28
CA ASN A 72 0.80 14.91 2.30
C ASN A 72 0.87 16.34 1.74
N ASP A 73 1.39 16.52 0.52
CA ASP A 73 1.50 17.85 -0.14
C ASP A 73 0.13 18.54 -0.33
N ILE A 74 -0.95 17.77 -0.48
CA ILE A 74 -2.32 18.28 -0.60
C ILE A 74 -3.10 18.27 0.73
N GLY A 75 -2.41 18.03 1.85
CA GLY A 75 -3.00 18.03 3.19
C GLY A 75 -3.93 16.84 3.46
N VAL A 76 -3.73 15.69 2.80
CA VAL A 76 -4.31 14.42 3.27
C VAL A 76 -3.39 13.85 4.34
N PRO A 77 -3.86 13.63 5.58
CA PRO A 77 -3.02 13.15 6.66
C PRO A 77 -2.66 11.68 6.47
N THR A 78 -1.36 11.35 6.56
CA THR A 78 -0.85 9.99 6.40
C THR A 78 0.11 9.64 7.53
N HIS A 79 0.39 8.36 7.72
CA HIS A 79 1.43 7.91 8.64
C HIS A 79 2.86 8.08 8.06
N PHE A 80 3.01 8.39 6.78
CA PHE A 80 4.31 8.42 6.11
C PHE A 80 5.13 9.63 6.54
N ILE A 81 6.39 9.40 6.93
CA ILE A 81 7.33 10.47 7.28
C ILE A 81 8.32 10.69 6.13
N ARG A 82 9.10 9.65 5.78
CA ARG A 82 10.10 9.69 4.71
C ARG A 82 10.62 8.30 4.37
N ARG A 83 11.15 8.13 3.16
CA ARG A 83 11.91 6.92 2.81
C ARG A 83 13.25 6.87 3.55
N LEU A 84 13.67 5.66 3.91
CA LEU A 84 15.00 5.38 4.48
C LEU A 84 15.95 4.79 3.44
N ASN A 85 15.47 3.85 2.62
CA ASN A 85 16.23 3.21 1.54
C ASN A 85 15.27 2.56 0.53
N MET A 86 15.80 1.74 -0.38
CA MET A 86 15.05 1.06 -1.44
C MET A 86 13.87 0.22 -0.95
N ARG A 87 13.90 -0.33 0.28
CA ARG A 87 12.86 -1.23 0.81
C ARG A 87 12.19 -0.73 2.08
N GLU A 88 12.68 0.35 2.66
CA GLU A 88 12.25 0.81 3.96
C GLU A 88 11.81 2.27 3.94
N GLN A 89 10.72 2.53 4.66
CA GLN A 89 10.25 3.87 4.97
C GLN A 89 10.00 4.03 6.47
N LEU A 90 10.23 5.25 6.95
CA LEU A 90 9.91 5.67 8.30
C LEU A 90 8.47 6.17 8.33
N ILE A 91 7.69 5.63 9.25
CA ILE A 91 6.28 5.94 9.45
C ILE A 91 6.01 6.31 10.90
N ARG A 92 4.92 7.02 11.14
CA ARG A 92 4.34 7.22 12.47
C ARG A 92 3.65 5.94 12.90
N GLU A 93 3.85 5.56 14.15
CA GLU A 93 3.08 4.50 14.78
C GLU A 93 1.64 5.00 14.95
N VAL A 94 0.68 4.16 14.57
CA VAL A 94 -0.75 4.47 14.67
C VAL A 94 -1.47 3.25 15.23
N GLU A 95 -2.55 3.49 15.96
CA GLU A 95 -3.48 2.43 16.35
C GLU A 95 -4.35 2.09 15.13
N ILE A 96 -4.04 0.97 14.47
CA ILE A 96 -4.77 0.54 13.27
C ILE A 96 -6.22 0.23 13.63
N ILE A 97 -7.14 0.87 12.93
CA ILE A 97 -8.57 0.51 12.95
C ILE A 97 -8.66 -0.81 12.17
N PRO A 98 -9.28 -1.87 12.71
CA PRO A 98 -9.22 -3.21 12.14
C PRO A 98 -10.14 -3.38 10.91
N LEU A 99 -10.06 -2.44 9.97
CA LEU A 99 -10.88 -2.36 8.77
C LEU A 99 -9.97 -2.16 7.55
N GLU A 100 -10.26 -2.94 6.51
CA GLU A 100 -9.83 -2.62 5.16
C GLU A 100 -10.93 -1.79 4.49
N ILE A 101 -10.57 -0.61 4.01
CA ILE A 101 -11.47 0.31 3.31
C ILE A 101 -11.22 0.18 1.82
N VAL A 102 -12.20 -0.36 1.10
CA VAL A 102 -12.09 -0.58 -0.35
C VAL A 102 -12.95 0.45 -1.06
N VAL A 103 -12.33 1.22 -1.95
CA VAL A 103 -13.01 2.19 -2.82
C VAL A 103 -13.00 1.68 -4.25
N ARG A 104 -14.17 1.65 -4.89
CA ARG A 104 -14.35 1.11 -6.24
C ARG A 104 -14.90 2.16 -7.19
N ASN A 105 -14.23 2.35 -8.32
CA ASN A 105 -14.70 3.18 -9.44
C ASN A 105 -15.28 2.32 -10.57
N VAL A 106 -14.81 1.08 -10.68
CA VAL A 106 -15.21 0.10 -11.69
C VAL A 106 -15.46 -1.23 -11.00
N ALA A 107 -16.48 -1.98 -11.44
CA ALA A 107 -16.75 -3.32 -10.90
C ALA A 107 -15.61 -4.28 -11.28
N ALA A 108 -14.91 -4.81 -10.29
CA ALA A 108 -13.89 -5.84 -10.46
C ALA A 108 -13.69 -6.66 -9.17
N GLY A 109 -13.19 -7.88 -9.30
CA GLY A 109 -12.94 -8.75 -8.15
C GLY A 109 -14.21 -9.12 -7.39
N SER A 110 -14.20 -8.99 -6.06
CA SER A 110 -15.26 -9.52 -5.18
C SER A 110 -16.64 -8.90 -5.43
N ILE A 111 -16.74 -7.62 -5.80
CA ILE A 111 -18.04 -6.99 -6.10
C ILE A 111 -18.69 -7.61 -7.35
N SER A 112 -17.89 -7.89 -8.39
CA SER A 112 -18.37 -8.50 -9.63
C SER A 112 -18.92 -9.90 -9.38
N THR A 113 -18.17 -10.74 -8.63
CA THR A 113 -18.63 -12.08 -8.27
C THR A 113 -19.85 -12.05 -7.36
N ARG A 114 -19.85 -11.18 -6.34
CA ARG A 114 -20.91 -11.14 -5.32
C ARG A 114 -22.24 -10.63 -5.86
N LEU A 115 -22.22 -9.67 -6.79
CA LEU A 115 -23.42 -9.02 -7.32
C LEU A 115 -23.77 -9.46 -8.75
N GLY A 116 -22.96 -10.33 -9.38
CA GLY A 116 -23.18 -10.75 -10.77
C GLY A 116 -22.98 -9.62 -11.78
N ILE A 117 -22.14 -8.63 -11.45
CA ILE A 117 -21.85 -7.49 -12.32
C ILE A 117 -20.62 -7.82 -13.17
N GLU A 118 -20.70 -7.58 -14.48
CA GLU A 118 -19.59 -7.80 -15.41
C GLU A 118 -18.34 -7.01 -15.00
N GLU A 119 -17.18 -7.66 -14.98
CA GLU A 119 -15.89 -7.01 -14.68
C GLU A 119 -15.58 -5.94 -15.72
N GLY A 120 -15.24 -4.74 -15.27
CA GLY A 120 -15.01 -3.59 -16.13
C GLY A 120 -16.21 -2.66 -16.28
N THR A 121 -17.38 -3.02 -15.73
CA THR A 121 -18.54 -2.14 -15.68
C THR A 121 -18.23 -0.87 -14.88
N PRO A 122 -18.31 0.34 -15.48
CA PRO A 122 -18.15 1.58 -14.75
C PRO A 122 -19.26 1.75 -13.71
N LEU A 123 -18.91 2.11 -12.48
CA LEU A 123 -19.89 2.40 -11.45
C LEU A 123 -20.40 3.85 -11.61
N PRO A 124 -21.70 4.11 -11.38
CA PRO A 124 -22.26 5.46 -11.54
C PRO A 124 -21.70 6.46 -10.52
N ARG A 125 -21.14 5.96 -9.41
CA ARG A 125 -20.37 6.70 -8.41
C ARG A 125 -19.37 5.76 -7.76
N SER A 126 -18.34 6.30 -7.11
CA SER A 126 -17.44 5.48 -6.31
C SER A 126 -18.20 4.82 -5.15
N ILE A 127 -17.96 3.52 -4.93
CA ILE A 127 -18.53 2.75 -3.82
C ILE A 127 -17.45 2.52 -2.78
N ILE A 128 -17.77 2.75 -1.52
CA ILE A 128 -16.90 2.45 -0.37
C ILE A 128 -17.47 1.21 0.32
N GLU A 129 -16.61 0.22 0.57
CA GLU A 129 -16.94 -1.01 1.27
C GLU A 129 -15.95 -1.21 2.43
N PHE A 130 -16.45 -1.72 3.55
CA PHE A 130 -15.63 -2.05 4.72
C PHE A 130 -15.48 -3.56 4.87
N TYR A 131 -14.27 -4.01 5.15
CA TYR A 131 -13.98 -5.42 5.43
C TYR A 131 -13.26 -5.52 6.77
N TYR A 132 -13.69 -6.42 7.64
CA TYR A 132 -13.05 -6.64 8.93
C TYR A 132 -11.71 -7.33 8.73
N LYS A 133 -10.60 -6.67 9.09
CA LYS A 133 -9.25 -7.18 8.88
C LYS A 133 -8.98 -8.36 9.82
N ASN A 134 -9.17 -9.57 9.30
CA ASN A 134 -8.99 -10.81 10.04
C ASN A 134 -8.71 -11.96 9.06
N ASP A 135 -7.42 -12.30 8.94
CA ASP A 135 -6.93 -13.34 8.04
C ASP A 135 -7.61 -14.70 8.26
N ALA A 136 -7.95 -15.05 9.51
CA ALA A 136 -8.59 -16.33 9.84
C ALA A 136 -10.04 -16.40 9.34
N LEU A 137 -10.70 -15.25 9.19
CA LEU A 137 -12.07 -15.13 8.70
C LEU A 137 -12.14 -14.78 7.21
N ASN A 138 -11.00 -14.68 6.53
CA ASN A 138 -10.89 -14.24 5.14
C ASN A 138 -11.45 -12.83 4.90
N ASP A 139 -11.22 -11.92 5.85
CA ASP A 139 -11.58 -10.51 5.77
C ASP A 139 -13.04 -10.27 5.37
N PRO A 140 -14.04 -10.64 6.19
CA PRO A 140 -15.44 -10.58 5.82
C PRO A 140 -15.91 -9.13 5.62
N MET A 141 -16.78 -8.89 4.64
CA MET A 141 -17.43 -7.59 4.49
C MET A 141 -18.34 -7.29 5.67
N VAL A 142 -18.29 -6.06 6.17
CA VAL A 142 -19.05 -5.59 7.32
C VAL A 142 -19.80 -4.29 6.99
N SER A 143 -20.92 -4.07 7.67
CA SER A 143 -21.69 -2.82 7.62
C SER A 143 -21.17 -1.85 8.69
N GLU A 144 -21.55 -0.59 8.58
CA GLU A 144 -21.32 0.42 9.63
C GLU A 144 -21.94 0.00 10.97
N GLU A 145 -23.09 -0.68 10.95
CA GLU A 145 -23.71 -1.27 12.15
C GLU A 145 -22.80 -2.27 12.86
N HIS A 146 -22.10 -3.15 12.11
CA HIS A 146 -21.12 -4.03 12.74
C HIS A 146 -19.97 -3.22 13.34
N ILE A 147 -19.47 -2.20 12.62
CA ILE A 147 -18.32 -1.39 13.04
C ILE A 147 -18.61 -0.68 14.37
N THR A 148 -19.78 -0.04 14.48
CA THR A 148 -20.18 0.69 15.68
C THR A 148 -20.58 -0.24 16.82
N ALA A 149 -21.33 -1.33 16.53
CA ALA A 149 -21.76 -2.28 17.55
C ALA A 149 -20.60 -3.03 18.21
N PHE A 150 -19.53 -3.33 17.47
CA PHE A 150 -18.32 -3.97 18.01
C PHE A 150 -17.27 -2.97 18.51
N GLY A 151 -17.53 -1.67 18.41
CA GLY A 151 -16.62 -0.63 18.91
C GLY A 151 -15.29 -0.54 18.15
N TRP A 152 -15.23 -0.98 16.89
CA TRP A 152 -14.02 -0.87 16.08
C TRP A 152 -13.73 0.57 15.65
N ALA A 153 -14.79 1.33 15.37
CA ALA A 153 -14.75 2.76 15.15
C ALA A 153 -16.07 3.41 15.59
N THR A 154 -15.99 4.67 16.01
CA THR A 154 -17.18 5.50 16.30
C THR A 154 -17.78 6.02 15.00
N THR A 155 -19.03 6.50 15.04
CA THR A 155 -19.69 7.13 13.88
C THR A 155 -18.86 8.29 13.31
N GLN A 156 -18.28 9.14 14.18
CA GLN A 156 -17.43 10.24 13.74
C GLN A 156 -16.18 9.76 13.01
N GLU A 157 -15.55 8.68 13.49
CA GLU A 157 -14.38 8.11 12.84
C GLU A 157 -14.75 7.48 11.49
N ILE A 158 -15.93 6.87 11.37
CA ILE A 158 -16.44 6.36 10.08
C ILE A 158 -16.61 7.50 9.08
N ASP A 159 -17.22 8.63 9.50
CA ASP A 159 -17.37 9.81 8.66
C ASP A 159 -16.01 10.36 8.20
N ASP A 160 -15.03 10.47 9.11
CA ASP A 160 -13.67 10.92 8.80
C ASP A 160 -12.97 9.96 7.82
N ILE A 161 -13.12 8.64 8.02
CA ILE A 161 -12.57 7.61 7.13
C ILE A 161 -13.19 7.72 5.73
N ILE A 162 -14.51 7.89 5.62
CA ILE A 162 -15.20 8.05 4.33
C ILE A 162 -14.73 9.32 3.62
N ALA A 163 -14.62 10.44 4.34
CA ALA A 163 -14.13 11.69 3.78
C ALA A 163 -12.68 11.56 3.27
N LEU A 164 -11.80 10.89 4.04
CA LEU A 164 -10.45 10.57 3.60
C LEU A 164 -10.44 9.65 2.37
N ALA A 165 -11.28 8.61 2.35
CA ALA A 165 -11.36 7.65 1.25
C ALA A 165 -11.72 8.33 -0.07
N ILE A 166 -12.68 9.27 -0.05
CA ILE A 166 -13.07 10.06 -1.22
C ILE A 166 -11.92 10.96 -1.68
N ARG A 167 -11.28 11.69 -0.76
CA ARG A 167 -10.13 12.56 -1.09
C ARG A 167 -8.96 11.78 -1.69
N VAL A 168 -8.66 10.60 -1.14
CA VAL A 168 -7.64 9.69 -1.67
C VAL A 168 -8.06 9.18 -3.04
N ASN A 169 -9.33 8.79 -3.22
CA ASN A 169 -9.83 8.33 -4.52
C ASN A 169 -9.72 9.40 -5.61
N ASP A 170 -10.12 10.63 -5.31
CA ASP A 170 -10.07 11.74 -6.27
C ASP A 170 -8.61 12.03 -6.68
N PHE A 171 -7.70 12.08 -5.70
CA PHE A 171 -6.28 12.26 -5.94
C PHE A 171 -5.69 11.12 -6.79
N LEU A 172 -5.91 9.87 -6.40
CA LEU A 172 -5.37 8.71 -7.10
C LEU A 172 -5.97 8.58 -8.50
N SER A 173 -7.27 8.84 -8.67
CA SER A 173 -7.94 8.82 -9.97
C SER A 173 -7.31 9.83 -10.91
N GLY A 174 -7.09 11.07 -10.45
CA GLY A 174 -6.42 12.09 -11.24
C GLY A 174 -4.96 11.73 -11.56
N LEU A 175 -4.22 11.23 -10.57
CA LEU A 175 -2.82 10.82 -10.72
C LEU A 175 -2.66 9.72 -11.77
N PHE A 176 -3.41 8.63 -11.63
CA PHE A 176 -3.32 7.49 -12.54
C PHE A 176 -3.88 7.83 -13.92
N LEU A 177 -4.96 8.62 -14.01
CA LEU A 177 -5.48 9.10 -15.29
C LEU A 177 -4.41 9.90 -16.06
N GLY A 178 -3.69 10.79 -15.38
CA GLY A 178 -2.57 11.53 -15.97
C GLY A 178 -1.42 10.64 -16.45
N ALA A 179 -1.27 9.46 -15.85
CA ALA A 179 -0.32 8.43 -16.26
C ALA A 179 -0.88 7.45 -17.33
N GLY A 180 -2.10 7.66 -17.84
CA GLY A 180 -2.74 6.75 -18.80
C GLY A 180 -3.15 5.40 -18.18
N ILE A 181 -3.42 5.39 -16.87
CA ILE A 181 -3.80 4.23 -16.08
C ILE A 181 -5.20 4.47 -15.50
N ARG A 182 -6.08 3.48 -15.61
CA ARG A 182 -7.38 3.49 -14.95
C ARG A 182 -7.25 2.93 -13.53
N LEU A 183 -7.61 3.73 -12.53
CA LEU A 183 -7.81 3.26 -11.17
C LEU A 183 -9.17 2.56 -11.05
N VAL A 184 -9.16 1.23 -11.03
CA VAL A 184 -10.36 0.39 -11.01
C VAL A 184 -10.96 0.36 -9.60
N ASP A 185 -10.12 0.00 -8.64
CA ASP A 185 -10.40 0.07 -7.21
C ASP A 185 -9.08 0.14 -6.43
N PHE A 186 -9.16 0.51 -5.16
CA PHE A 186 -8.04 0.38 -4.24
C PHE A 186 -8.53 0.07 -2.83
N LYS A 187 -7.60 -0.44 -2.03
CA LYS A 187 -7.75 -0.69 -0.61
C LYS A 187 -6.81 0.22 0.16
N MET A 188 -7.31 0.84 1.21
CA MET A 188 -6.49 1.55 2.20
C MET A 188 -6.84 1.09 3.60
N GLU A 189 -5.95 1.37 4.54
CA GLU A 189 -6.18 1.19 5.98
C GLU A 189 -6.02 2.55 6.66
N CYS A 190 -6.76 2.76 7.75
CA CYS A 190 -6.66 3.96 8.55
C CYS A 190 -6.20 3.63 9.97
N GLY A 191 -5.52 4.57 10.60
CA GLY A 191 -5.15 4.46 12.00
C GLY A 191 -5.45 5.74 12.77
N ARG A 192 -5.66 5.59 14.08
CA ARG A 192 -5.71 6.70 15.02
C ARG A 192 -4.28 7.12 15.31
N LEU A 193 -3.95 8.36 14.96
CA LEU A 193 -2.71 8.99 15.35
C LEU A 193 -2.98 9.97 16.49
N TRP A 194 -2.29 9.76 17.61
CA TRP A 194 -2.37 10.62 18.78
C TRP A 194 -1.20 11.60 18.78
N GLU A 195 -1.51 12.90 18.81
CA GLU A 195 -0.56 13.99 19.01
C GLU A 195 -0.96 14.74 20.29
N ASN A 196 -0.28 14.44 21.40
CA ASN A 196 -0.72 14.81 22.75
C ASN A 196 -2.14 14.26 23.02
N ASP A 197 -3.07 15.12 23.44
CA ASP A 197 -4.46 14.76 23.71
C ASP A 197 -5.37 14.83 22.47
N MET A 198 -4.82 15.14 21.29
CA MET A 198 -5.57 15.20 20.04
C MET A 198 -5.42 13.92 19.23
N MET A 199 -6.54 13.32 18.87
CA MET A 199 -6.59 12.19 17.96
C MET A 199 -7.00 12.68 16.57
N ARG A 200 -6.34 12.14 15.55
CA ARG A 200 -6.79 12.30 14.16
C ARG A 200 -6.69 10.98 13.42
N ILE A 201 -7.62 10.76 12.50
CA ILE A 201 -7.57 9.64 11.56
C ILE A 201 -6.57 9.97 10.45
N VAL A 202 -5.67 9.04 10.17
CA VAL A 202 -4.68 9.16 9.10
C VAL A 202 -4.68 7.91 8.22
N VAL A 203 -4.32 8.08 6.95
CA VAL A 203 -4.10 6.95 6.03
C VAL A 203 -2.80 6.23 6.41
N ALA A 204 -2.86 4.90 6.50
CA ALA A 204 -1.76 4.05 6.92
C ALA A 204 -1.49 2.91 5.91
N ASP A 205 -0.70 1.92 6.34
CA ASP A 205 -0.27 0.76 5.55
C ASP A 205 0.55 1.09 4.28
N GLU A 206 0.00 0.86 3.09
CA GLU A 206 0.64 1.15 1.80
C GLU A 206 -0.40 1.51 0.73
N ILE A 207 0.02 2.31 -0.26
CA ILE A 207 -0.70 2.43 -1.53
C ILE A 207 0.25 2.04 -2.66
N SER A 208 -0.02 0.90 -3.29
CA SER A 208 0.85 0.32 -4.32
C SER A 208 0.03 -0.58 -5.26
N PRO A 209 0.62 -1.13 -6.33
CA PRO A 209 -0.08 -2.11 -7.17
C PRO A 209 -0.48 -3.41 -6.43
N ASP A 210 -0.03 -3.63 -5.19
CA ASP A 210 -0.55 -4.70 -4.32
C ASP A 210 -1.94 -4.35 -3.75
N SER A 211 -2.21 -3.07 -3.48
CA SER A 211 -3.43 -2.56 -2.88
C SER A 211 -4.36 -1.81 -3.85
N CYS A 212 -3.92 -1.57 -5.10
CA CYS A 212 -4.73 -0.97 -6.16
C CYS A 212 -4.93 -1.94 -7.33
N ARG A 213 -6.12 -1.95 -7.94
CA ARG A 213 -6.31 -2.49 -9.29
C ARG A 213 -6.09 -1.39 -10.33
N LEU A 214 -5.15 -1.62 -11.24
CA LEU A 214 -4.63 -0.62 -12.17
C LEU A 214 -4.64 -1.20 -13.57
N TRP A 215 -5.45 -0.64 -14.46
CA TRP A 215 -5.55 -1.14 -15.84
C TRP A 215 -5.06 -0.12 -16.84
N ASP A 216 -4.33 -0.57 -17.86
CA ASP A 216 -3.90 0.30 -18.95
C ASP A 216 -5.13 0.83 -19.70
N MET A 217 -5.21 2.14 -19.92
CA MET A 217 -6.42 2.72 -20.51
C MET A 217 -6.65 2.36 -21.98
N LYS A 218 -5.61 1.97 -22.72
CA LYS A 218 -5.71 1.65 -24.15
C LYS A 218 -6.04 0.17 -24.38
N SER A 219 -5.37 -0.70 -23.63
CA SER A 219 -5.43 -2.16 -23.81
C SER A 219 -6.30 -2.87 -22.78
N ASN A 220 -6.68 -2.21 -21.68
CA ASN A 220 -7.23 -2.83 -20.47
C ASN A 220 -6.30 -3.90 -19.86
N ASP A 221 -5.00 -3.91 -20.19
CA ASP A 221 -4.05 -4.83 -19.56
C ASP A 221 -3.91 -4.52 -18.07
N LYS A 222 -3.83 -5.57 -17.26
CA LYS A 222 -3.78 -5.46 -15.80
C LYS A 222 -2.36 -5.19 -15.37
N MET A 223 -2.12 -4.11 -14.63
CA MET A 223 -0.79 -3.68 -14.17
C MET A 223 -0.64 -3.81 -12.64
N ASP A 224 -1.41 -4.70 -12.04
CA ASP A 224 -1.52 -4.88 -10.60
C ASP A 224 -1.41 -6.36 -10.18
N LYS A 225 -1.56 -6.61 -8.88
CA LYS A 225 -1.46 -7.94 -8.28
C LYS A 225 -2.40 -8.99 -8.88
N ASP A 226 -3.46 -8.61 -9.61
CA ASP A 226 -4.28 -9.57 -10.36
C ASP A 226 -3.46 -10.39 -11.37
N ARG A 227 -2.33 -9.87 -11.88
CA ARG A 227 -1.42 -10.67 -12.72
C ARG A 227 -0.88 -11.89 -11.98
N PHE A 228 -0.54 -11.73 -10.70
CA PHE A 228 -0.16 -12.84 -9.84
C PHE A 228 -1.36 -13.70 -9.44
N ARG A 229 -2.51 -13.09 -9.11
CA ARG A 229 -3.73 -13.85 -8.74
C ARG A 229 -4.21 -14.78 -9.86
N ARG A 230 -4.03 -14.38 -11.12
CA ARG A 230 -4.55 -15.07 -12.32
C ARG A 230 -3.48 -15.71 -13.21
N ASP A 231 -2.25 -15.86 -12.71
CA ASP A 231 -1.14 -16.52 -13.43
C ASP A 231 -0.82 -15.90 -14.80
N MET A 232 -0.95 -14.57 -14.92
CA MET A 232 -0.70 -13.83 -16.16
C MET A 232 0.78 -13.54 -16.44
N GLY A 233 1.68 -13.88 -15.49
CA GLY A 233 3.09 -13.52 -15.52
C GLY A 233 3.34 -12.00 -15.50
N GLY A 234 4.60 -11.58 -15.60
CA GLY A 234 4.93 -10.18 -15.85
C GLY A 234 4.64 -9.20 -14.69
N LEU A 235 4.64 -9.66 -13.43
CA LEU A 235 4.25 -8.81 -12.29
C LEU A 235 5.20 -7.64 -12.08
N VAL A 236 6.51 -7.91 -12.08
CA VAL A 236 7.55 -6.89 -11.85
C VAL A 236 7.59 -5.89 -13.00
N GLU A 237 7.41 -6.38 -14.22
CA GLU A 237 7.34 -5.57 -15.44
C GLU A 237 6.15 -4.62 -15.39
N ALA A 238 4.97 -5.12 -14.99
CA ALA A 238 3.80 -4.30 -14.77
C ALA A 238 4.01 -3.23 -13.69
N TYR A 239 4.59 -3.59 -12.55
CA TYR A 239 4.83 -2.64 -11.45
C TYR A 239 5.90 -1.60 -11.83
N SER A 240 6.92 -2.03 -12.59
CA SER A 240 7.95 -1.14 -13.15
C SER A 240 7.35 -0.17 -14.16
N GLU A 241 6.41 -0.63 -14.99
CA GLU A 241 5.69 0.22 -15.93
C GLU A 241 4.84 1.26 -15.20
N VAL A 242 4.13 0.88 -14.13
CA VAL A 242 3.42 1.84 -13.27
C VAL A 242 4.40 2.87 -12.71
N ALA A 243 5.53 2.43 -12.13
CA ALA A 243 6.54 3.33 -11.58
C ALA A 243 7.14 4.26 -12.64
N ARG A 244 7.39 3.77 -13.86
CA ARG A 244 7.89 4.55 -14.99
C ARG A 244 6.88 5.61 -15.43
N ARG A 245 5.61 5.26 -15.59
CA ARG A 245 4.56 6.22 -15.98
C ARG A 245 4.27 7.28 -14.91
N LEU A 246 4.49 6.96 -13.64
CA LEU A 246 4.45 7.92 -12.53
C LEU A 246 5.73 8.79 -12.45
N GLY A 247 6.73 8.57 -13.31
CA GLY A 247 7.99 9.31 -13.30
C GLY A 247 8.93 8.96 -12.14
N ILE A 248 8.71 7.82 -11.47
CA ILE A 248 9.50 7.38 -10.31
C ILE A 248 10.82 6.75 -10.75
N LEU A 249 10.79 5.96 -11.82
CA LEU A 249 11.98 5.40 -12.46
C LEU A 249 12.40 6.33 -13.61
N MET A 250 13.63 6.85 -13.56
CA MET A 250 14.21 7.58 -14.69
C MET A 250 14.77 6.58 -15.69
N GLU A 251 14.75 6.90 -16.99
CA GLU A 251 15.29 6.04 -18.08
C GLU A 251 16.78 5.67 -17.90
N ASN A 252 17.49 6.35 -16.99
CA ASN A 252 18.92 6.14 -16.67
C ASN A 252 19.17 5.42 -15.32
N ASP A 253 18.15 4.89 -14.64
CA ASP A 253 18.38 3.92 -13.55
C ASP A 253 18.98 2.67 -14.21
N PRO A 254 20.22 2.24 -13.89
CA PRO A 254 20.94 1.24 -14.67
C PRO A 254 20.15 -0.07 -14.70
N THR A 255 19.45 -0.30 -15.80
CA THR A 255 18.85 -1.57 -16.16
C THR A 255 19.99 -2.58 -16.25
N GLN A 256 20.04 -3.50 -15.28
CA GLN A 256 20.97 -4.63 -15.26
C GLN A 256 22.42 -4.25 -15.56
N GLY A 257 23.15 -3.80 -14.53
CA GLY A 257 24.59 -3.91 -14.55
C GLY A 257 24.96 -5.37 -14.86
N LYS A 258 25.50 -5.61 -16.06
CA LYS A 258 26.18 -6.87 -16.39
C LYS A 258 27.09 -7.20 -15.21
N GLY A 259 26.84 -8.33 -14.55
CA GLY A 259 27.69 -8.82 -13.48
C GLY A 259 29.16 -8.84 -13.95
N PRO A 260 30.12 -8.74 -13.01
CA PRO A 260 31.53 -8.67 -13.37
C PRO A 260 31.91 -9.85 -14.27
N VAL A 261 32.39 -9.54 -15.47
CA VAL A 261 32.92 -10.52 -16.40
C VAL A 261 34.33 -10.86 -15.92
N LEU A 262 34.55 -12.12 -15.51
CA LEU A 262 35.88 -12.64 -15.25
C LEU A 262 36.73 -12.51 -16.52
N VAL A 263 37.74 -11.64 -16.47
CA VAL A 263 38.78 -11.58 -17.48
C VAL A 263 39.66 -12.83 -17.28
N LYS A 264 39.75 -13.66 -18.32
CA LYS A 264 40.68 -14.80 -18.39
C LYS A 264 42.10 -14.30 -18.62
#